data_AF-A0A7C2UY24-F1
#
_entry.id   AF-A0A7C2UY24-F1
#
_cell.length_a   1.000
_cell.length_b   1.000
_cell.length_c   1.000
_cell.angle_alpha   90.00
_cell.angle_beta   90.00
_cell.angle_gamma   90.00
#
_symmetry.space_group_name_H-M   'P 1'
#
loop_
_entity.id
_entity.type
_entity.pdbx_description
1 polymer ?
#
loop_
_entity_poly.entity_id
_entity_poly.type
_entity_poly.pdbx_seq_one_letter_code
_entity_poly.pdbx_strand_id
1 'polypeptide(L)'
;MVSIAVLASHSALDVLDGAKDEGFRTVAVAKRGRDLPYREFPVVDRLILVDDFKEMVTESILSELKAEDAIFVPNRSFAVYVGYDNIEERFPIPIFGNRRLLRWEERSGPFNYYKLLDHAGIRRPRTFNSIDEVDRPVIVKLPEAVRRVERGFFIARDRDDAARKVKELADKGIIRLSDLEQASIEELVIGA
;
A
#
# COMPACT_ATOMS: atom_id res chain seq x y z
N MET A 1 -26.35 -12.39 10.26
CA MET A 1 -26.51 -11.37 9.20
C MET A 1 -25.10 -10.96 8.90
N VAL A 2 -24.67 -11.18 7.67
CA VAL A 2 -23.29 -10.92 7.26
C VAL A 2 -22.99 -9.42 7.40
N SER A 3 -21.82 -9.09 7.93
CA SER A 3 -21.34 -7.70 8.01
C SER A 3 -20.16 -7.46 7.07
N ILE A 4 -19.97 -6.20 6.68
CA ILE A 4 -18.79 -5.76 5.92
C ILE A 4 -17.81 -5.12 6.89
N ALA A 5 -16.62 -5.71 6.99
CA ALA A 5 -15.55 -5.22 7.84
C ALA A 5 -14.40 -4.62 7.02
N VAL A 6 -13.78 -3.56 7.53
CA VAL A 6 -12.61 -2.91 6.91
C VAL A 6 -11.66 -2.37 7.96
N LEU A 7 -10.36 -2.36 7.66
CA LEU A 7 -9.38 -1.62 8.45
C LEU A 7 -9.59 -0.13 8.21
N ALA A 8 -9.81 0.64 9.27
CA ALA A 8 -10.23 2.04 9.25
C ALA A 8 -9.09 2.99 8.84
N SER A 9 -8.73 2.96 7.56
CA SER A 9 -7.75 3.81 6.88
C SER A 9 -7.94 3.70 5.36
N HIS A 10 -7.19 4.49 4.57
CA HIS A 10 -7.24 4.48 3.11
C HIS A 10 -8.64 4.80 2.56
N SER A 11 -9.37 3.80 2.08
CA SER A 11 -10.68 3.90 1.44
C SER A 11 -11.80 3.36 2.32
N ALA A 12 -11.58 3.30 3.64
CA ALA A 12 -12.52 2.67 4.56
C ALA A 12 -13.87 3.37 4.59
N LEU A 13 -13.92 4.71 4.56
CA LEU A 13 -15.20 5.42 4.58
C LEU A 13 -16.04 5.10 3.33
N ASP A 14 -15.44 5.07 2.14
CA ASP A 14 -16.14 4.72 0.90
C ASP A 14 -16.68 3.28 0.93
N VAL A 15 -15.88 2.34 1.45
CA VAL A 15 -16.29 0.94 1.62
C VAL A 15 -17.47 0.83 2.58
N LEU A 16 -17.43 1.56 3.69
CA LEU A 16 -18.47 1.51 4.72
C LEU A 16 -19.76 2.20 4.25
N ASP A 17 -19.65 3.34 3.57
CA ASP A 17 -20.77 4.05 2.96
C ASP A 17 -21.47 3.19 1.90
N GLY A 18 -20.70 2.61 0.96
CA GLY A 18 -21.26 1.69 -0.04
C GLY A 18 -21.89 0.43 0.60
N ALA A 19 -21.30 -0.10 1.68
CA ALA A 19 -21.90 -1.22 2.40
C ALA A 19 -23.23 -0.84 3.08
N LYS A 20 -23.35 0.40 3.58
CA LYS A 20 -24.61 0.94 4.13
C LYS A 20 -25.69 1.06 3.07
N ASP A 21 -25.35 1.59 1.90
CA ASP A 21 -26.28 1.73 0.78
C ASP A 21 -26.86 0.39 0.33
N GLU A 22 -26.05 -0.67 0.38
CA GLU A 22 -26.45 -2.05 0.09
C GLU A 22 -27.13 -2.77 1.28
N GLY A 23 -27.36 -2.06 2.40
CA GLY A 23 -28.09 -2.57 3.56
C GLY A 23 -27.30 -3.51 4.47
N PHE A 24 -25.97 -3.57 4.35
CA PHE A 24 -25.12 -4.36 5.24
C PHE A 24 -24.83 -3.64 6.55
N ARG A 25 -24.63 -4.44 7.60
CA ARG A 25 -24.02 -3.95 8.84
C ARG A 25 -22.54 -3.70 8.61
N THR A 26 -22.01 -2.63 9.20
CA THR A 26 -20.66 -2.12 8.96
C THR A 26 -19.76 -2.23 10.18
N VAL A 27 -18.54 -2.74 9.99
CA VAL A 27 -17.54 -2.92 11.05
C VAL A 27 -16.23 -2.23 10.66
N ALA A 28 -15.79 -1.26 11.46
CA ALA A 28 -14.50 -0.61 11.27
C ALA A 28 -13.52 -1.05 12.36
N VAL A 29 -12.32 -1.48 11.99
CA VAL A 29 -11.22 -1.68 12.95
C VAL A 29 -10.26 -0.51 12.88
N ALA A 30 -10.26 0.35 13.89
CA ALA A 30 -9.50 1.60 13.90
C ALA A 30 -8.39 1.58 14.95
N LYS A 31 -7.28 2.26 14.64
CA LYS A 31 -6.19 2.48 15.59
C LYS A 31 -6.57 3.62 16.55
N ARG A 32 -6.39 3.43 17.85
CA ARG A 32 -6.64 4.48 18.86
C ARG A 32 -5.92 5.77 18.50
N GLY A 33 -6.63 6.89 18.58
CA GLY A 33 -6.11 8.21 18.21
C GLY A 33 -6.20 8.52 16.71
N ARG A 34 -6.69 7.57 15.89
CA ARG A 34 -7.00 7.75 14.46
C ARG A 34 -8.45 7.41 14.13
N ASP A 35 -9.27 7.24 15.16
CA ASP A 35 -10.62 6.71 15.08
C ASP A 35 -11.72 7.79 15.01
N LEU A 36 -11.36 9.08 15.21
CA LEU A 36 -12.32 10.19 15.20
C LEU A 36 -13.23 10.21 13.95
N PRO A 37 -12.72 10.11 12.71
CA PRO A 37 -13.60 10.11 11.53
C PRO A 37 -14.66 9.00 11.57
N TYR A 38 -14.29 7.82 12.08
CA TYR A 38 -15.17 6.65 12.14
C TYR A 38 -16.15 6.68 13.31
N ARG A 39 -16.00 7.63 14.24
CA ARG A 39 -17.01 7.93 15.27
C ARG A 39 -18.03 8.96 14.79
N GLU A 40 -17.56 9.94 14.02
CA GLU A 40 -18.38 11.08 13.60
C GLU A 40 -19.24 10.77 12.37
N PHE A 41 -18.72 10.00 11.40
CA PHE A 41 -19.50 9.64 10.22
C PHE A 41 -20.50 8.52 10.54
N PRO A 42 -21.78 8.66 10.13
CA PRO A 42 -22.85 7.70 10.45
C PRO A 42 -22.82 6.44 9.57
N VAL A 43 -21.63 6.01 9.14
CA VAL A 43 -21.40 4.86 8.26
C VAL A 43 -20.83 3.66 9.00
N VAL A 44 -20.69 3.72 10.33
CA VAL A 44 -20.06 2.70 11.16
C VAL A 44 -21.02 2.19 12.24
N ASP A 45 -21.48 0.94 12.13
CA ASP A 45 -22.33 0.31 13.16
C ASP A 45 -21.51 -0.23 14.33
N ARG A 46 -20.31 -0.74 14.06
CA ARG A 46 -19.41 -1.29 15.07
C ARG A 46 -18.00 -0.77 14.84
N LEU A 47 -17.46 -0.09 15.85
CA LEU A 47 -16.08 0.35 15.89
C LEU A 47 -15.29 -0.53 16.85
N ILE A 48 -14.30 -1.25 16.35
CA ILE A 48 -13.33 -2.03 17.13
C ILE A 48 -12.04 -1.21 17.21
N LEU A 49 -11.47 -1.06 18.41
CA LEU A 49 -10.27 -0.27 18.63
C LEU A 49 -9.06 -1.14 18.94
N VAL A 50 -7.97 -0.89 18.24
CA VAL A 50 -6.65 -1.52 18.44
C VAL A 50 -5.60 -0.46 18.75
N ASP A 51 -4.53 -0.82 19.48
CA ASP A 51 -3.38 0.06 19.70
C ASP A 51 -2.40 -0.02 18.52
N ASP A 52 -2.32 -1.18 17.88
CA ASP A 52 -1.61 -1.40 16.62
C ASP A 52 -2.39 -2.28 15.65
N PHE A 53 -2.34 -1.96 14.36
CA PHE A 53 -3.04 -2.76 13.35
C PHE A 53 -2.49 -4.19 13.22
N LYS A 54 -1.28 -4.49 13.71
CA LYS A 54 -0.81 -5.88 13.81
C LYS A 54 -1.68 -6.73 14.73
N GLU A 55 -2.48 -6.13 15.61
CA GLU A 55 -3.44 -6.84 16.44
C GLU A 55 -4.61 -7.45 15.66
N MET A 56 -4.77 -7.13 14.37
CA MET A 56 -5.82 -7.71 13.51
C MET A 56 -5.82 -9.25 13.46
N VAL A 57 -4.68 -9.89 13.77
CA VAL A 57 -4.52 -11.35 13.79
C VAL A 57 -4.46 -11.94 15.21
N THR A 58 -4.79 -11.17 16.24
CA THR A 58 -4.92 -11.69 17.61
C THR A 58 -6.26 -12.38 17.79
N GLU A 59 -6.33 -13.34 18.71
CA GLU A 59 -7.58 -14.09 18.93
C GLU A 59 -8.72 -13.20 19.40
N SER A 60 -8.44 -12.11 20.13
CA SER A 60 -9.46 -11.16 20.57
C SER A 60 -10.14 -10.47 19.38
N ILE A 61 -9.36 -9.88 18.47
CA ILE A 61 -9.89 -9.18 17.30
C ILE A 61 -10.53 -10.15 16.31
N LEU A 62 -9.91 -11.31 16.09
CA LEU A 62 -10.48 -12.34 15.24
C LEU A 62 -11.81 -12.89 15.79
N SER A 63 -11.93 -13.03 17.11
CA SER A 63 -13.19 -13.45 17.74
C SER A 63 -14.29 -12.40 17.58
N GLU A 64 -13.96 -11.11 17.75
CA GLU A 64 -14.92 -10.03 17.49
C GLU A 64 -15.40 -10.03 16.04
N LEU A 65 -14.48 -10.13 15.06
CA LEU A 65 -14.84 -10.18 13.64
C LEU A 65 -15.67 -11.42 13.27
N LYS A 66 -15.39 -12.58 13.87
CA LYS A 66 -16.19 -13.80 13.70
C LYS A 66 -17.59 -13.64 14.30
N ALA A 67 -17.70 -13.03 15.49
CA ALA A 67 -18.98 -12.80 16.15
C ALA A 67 -19.88 -11.84 15.35
N GLU A 68 -19.27 -10.95 14.56
CA GLU A 68 -19.96 -10.04 13.65
C GLU A 68 -20.30 -10.69 12.29
N ASP A 69 -20.00 -11.98 12.07
CA ASP A 69 -20.23 -12.68 10.78
C ASP A 69 -19.61 -11.90 9.60
N ALA A 70 -18.39 -11.40 9.81
CA ALA A 70 -17.78 -10.41 8.92
C ALA A 70 -17.17 -11.01 7.66
N ILE A 71 -17.40 -10.35 6.52
CA ILE A 71 -16.57 -10.43 5.32
C ILE A 71 -15.68 -9.19 5.28
N PHE A 72 -14.37 -9.40 5.18
CA PHE A 72 -13.39 -8.34 5.23
C PHE A 72 -13.06 -7.81 3.83
N VAL A 73 -13.24 -6.51 3.62
CA VAL A 73 -12.84 -5.82 2.39
C VAL A 73 -11.44 -5.23 2.59
N PRO A 74 -10.41 -5.75 1.88
CA PRO A 74 -9.04 -5.30 2.10
C PRO A 74 -8.81 -3.93 1.44
N ASN A 75 -7.92 -3.14 2.04
CA ASN A 75 -7.40 -1.90 1.46
C ASN A 75 -5.87 -1.85 1.61
N ARG A 76 -5.21 -0.83 1.05
CA ARG A 76 -3.74 -0.73 1.09
C ARG A 76 -3.20 -0.70 2.52
N SER A 77 -3.88 -0.04 3.44
CA SER A 77 -3.45 0.05 4.84
C SER A 77 -3.49 -1.31 5.54
N PHE A 78 -4.44 -2.20 5.18
CA PHE A 78 -4.43 -3.58 5.65
C PHE A 78 -3.16 -4.33 5.23
N ALA A 79 -2.83 -4.30 3.94
CA ALA A 79 -1.61 -4.92 3.42
C ALA A 79 -0.34 -4.38 4.10
N VAL A 80 -0.24 -3.05 4.24
CA VAL A 80 0.96 -2.39 4.78
C VAL A 80 1.13 -2.60 6.28
N TYR A 81 0.08 -2.44 7.08
CA TYR A 81 0.22 -2.46 8.54
C TYR A 81 0.10 -3.84 9.16
N VAL A 82 -0.76 -4.71 8.61
CA VAL A 82 -0.91 -6.10 9.10
C VAL A 82 0.20 -6.99 8.56
N GLY A 83 0.59 -6.78 7.28
CA GLY A 83 1.65 -7.52 6.61
C GLY A 83 1.17 -8.80 5.93
N TYR A 84 1.77 -9.12 4.79
CA TYR A 84 1.32 -10.21 3.90
C TYR A 84 1.29 -11.58 4.56
N ASP A 85 2.33 -11.95 5.32
CA ASP A 85 2.39 -13.27 5.97
C ASP A 85 1.26 -13.44 7.01
N ASN A 86 0.96 -12.38 7.75
CA ASN A 86 -0.16 -12.39 8.70
C ASN A 86 -1.51 -12.51 7.97
N ILE A 87 -1.68 -11.79 6.85
CA ILE A 87 -2.92 -11.84 6.07
C ILE A 87 -3.12 -13.21 5.41
N GLU A 88 -2.06 -13.76 4.81
CA GLU A 88 -2.11 -15.02 4.07
C GLU A 88 -2.35 -16.22 4.99
N GLU A 89 -1.64 -16.27 6.13
CA GLU A 89 -1.56 -17.46 6.97
C GLU A 89 -2.32 -17.36 8.30
N ARG A 90 -2.58 -16.15 8.81
CA ARG A 90 -3.09 -15.94 10.18
C ARG A 90 -4.40 -15.17 10.27
N PHE A 91 -4.96 -14.71 9.15
CA PHE A 91 -6.22 -13.99 9.11
C PHE A 91 -7.34 -14.89 8.53
N PRO A 92 -8.07 -15.64 9.39
CA PRO A 92 -9.06 -16.62 8.94
C PRO A 92 -10.38 -16.01 8.47
N ILE A 93 -10.62 -14.71 8.69
CA ILE A 93 -11.85 -14.03 8.26
C ILE A 93 -11.92 -14.07 6.73
N PRO A 94 -13.10 -14.34 6.13
CA PRO A 94 -13.29 -14.26 4.69
C PRO A 94 -12.84 -12.89 4.15
N ILE A 95 -12.07 -12.89 3.07
CA ILE A 95 -11.61 -11.67 2.40
C ILE A 95 -12.34 -11.56 1.07
N PHE A 96 -12.94 -10.40 0.79
CA PHE A 96 -13.47 -10.11 -0.53
C PHE A 96 -12.32 -9.93 -1.54
N GLY A 97 -12.30 -10.78 -2.57
CA GLY A 97 -11.23 -10.82 -3.57
C GLY A 97 -10.23 -11.96 -3.35
N ASN A 98 -9.01 -11.80 -3.87
CA ASN A 98 -7.96 -12.82 -3.77
C ASN A 98 -6.91 -12.39 -2.73
N ARG A 99 -6.90 -13.09 -1.59
CA ARG A 99 -5.96 -12.87 -0.49
C ARG A 99 -4.49 -12.77 -0.92
N ARG A 100 -4.06 -13.61 -1.86
CA ARG A 100 -2.65 -13.67 -2.31
C ARG A 100 -2.31 -12.58 -3.33
N LEU A 101 -3.30 -11.99 -4.02
CA LEU A 101 -3.03 -10.91 -4.97
C LEU A 101 -2.52 -9.64 -4.28
N LEU A 102 -2.86 -9.42 -3.01
CA LEU A 102 -2.37 -8.26 -2.24
C LEU A 102 -0.84 -8.18 -2.23
N ARG A 103 -0.13 -9.31 -2.17
CA ARG A 103 1.34 -9.35 -2.23
C ARG A 103 1.87 -9.06 -3.64
N TRP A 104 1.14 -9.45 -4.68
CA TRP A 104 1.55 -9.21 -6.06
C TRP A 104 1.42 -7.74 -6.49
N GLU A 105 0.69 -6.92 -5.74
CA GLU A 105 0.65 -5.47 -5.95
C GLU A 105 1.93 -4.75 -5.48
N GLU A 106 2.89 -5.47 -4.92
CA GLU A 106 4.18 -4.91 -4.55
C GLU A 106 5.02 -4.50 -5.77
N ARG A 107 5.99 -3.63 -5.51
CA ARG A 107 6.87 -3.05 -6.55
C ARG A 107 8.16 -3.84 -6.74
N SER A 108 8.59 -4.53 -5.70
CA SER A 108 9.88 -5.19 -5.60
C SER A 108 9.72 -6.62 -5.11
N GLY A 109 10.81 -7.38 -5.15
CA GLY A 109 10.82 -8.78 -4.72
C GLY A 109 10.24 -9.75 -5.75
N PRO A 110 10.09 -11.02 -5.36
CA PRO A 110 9.69 -12.09 -6.28
C PRO A 110 8.23 -11.97 -6.75
N PHE A 111 7.38 -11.30 -5.99
CA PHE A 111 5.97 -11.06 -6.30
C PHE A 111 5.77 -9.56 -6.47
N ASN A 112 5.63 -9.10 -7.70
CA ASN A 112 5.46 -7.69 -8.00
C ASN A 112 4.59 -7.48 -9.24
N TYR A 113 4.00 -6.29 -9.36
CA TYR A 113 3.06 -6.03 -10.43
C TYR A 113 3.72 -5.95 -11.81
N TYR A 114 5.02 -5.65 -11.90
CA TYR A 114 5.72 -5.63 -13.18
C TYR A 114 5.71 -7.00 -13.85
N LYS A 115 5.87 -8.08 -13.06
CA LYS A 115 5.73 -9.45 -13.57
C LYS A 115 4.32 -9.76 -14.06
N LEU A 116 3.29 -9.24 -13.39
CA LEU A 116 1.90 -9.38 -13.85
C LEU A 116 1.69 -8.66 -15.18
N LEU A 117 2.20 -7.43 -15.31
CA LEU A 117 2.12 -6.66 -16.55
C LEU A 117 2.84 -7.38 -17.70
N ASP A 118 4.04 -7.89 -17.44
CA ASP A 118 4.84 -8.65 -18.43
C ASP A 118 4.10 -9.91 -18.89
N HIS A 119 3.53 -10.66 -17.94
CA HIS A 119 2.77 -11.88 -18.25
C HIS A 119 1.48 -11.57 -19.04
N ALA A 120 0.82 -10.45 -18.72
CA ALA A 120 -0.39 -10.02 -19.41
C ALA A 120 -0.12 -9.35 -20.78
N GLY A 121 1.15 -9.13 -21.16
CA GLY A 121 1.50 -8.41 -22.38
C GLY A 121 1.13 -6.92 -22.34
N ILE A 122 0.97 -6.34 -21.14
CA ILE A 122 0.65 -4.93 -20.97
C ILE A 122 1.93 -4.12 -21.07
N ARG A 123 1.95 -3.15 -22.00
CA ARG A 123 3.09 -2.22 -22.13
C ARG A 123 3.27 -1.42 -20.85
N ARG A 124 4.51 -1.38 -20.37
CA ARG A 124 4.94 -0.61 -19.20
C ARG A 124 6.23 0.16 -19.50
N PRO A 125 6.56 1.22 -18.72
CA PRO A 125 7.83 1.91 -18.87
C PRO A 125 9.02 0.96 -18.78
N ARG A 126 10.04 1.18 -19.62
CA ARG A 126 11.31 0.46 -19.50
C ARG A 126 11.92 0.76 -18.12
N THR A 127 12.40 -0.27 -17.44
CA THR A 127 13.12 -0.14 -16.17
C THR A 127 14.63 -0.27 -16.40
N PHE A 128 15.42 0.44 -15.60
CA PHE A 128 16.88 0.41 -15.61
C PHE A 128 17.39 -0.08 -14.25
N ASN A 129 18.44 -0.91 -14.23
CA ASN A 129 18.98 -1.46 -12.98
C ASN A 129 19.90 -0.47 -12.26
N SER A 130 20.47 0.49 -13.00
CA SER A 130 21.35 1.52 -12.46
C SER A 130 21.28 2.80 -13.28
N ILE A 131 21.79 3.89 -12.71
CA ILE A 131 21.94 5.16 -13.42
C ILE A 131 22.85 5.00 -14.64
N ASP A 132 23.85 4.13 -14.55
CA ASP A 132 24.79 3.86 -15.64
C ASP A 132 24.13 3.15 -16.84
N GLU A 133 22.95 2.58 -16.70
CA GLU A 133 22.20 2.01 -17.83
C GLU A 133 21.31 3.03 -18.53
N VAL A 134 21.14 4.23 -17.96
CA VAL A 134 20.21 5.25 -18.49
C VAL A 134 20.68 5.72 -19.87
N ASP A 135 19.78 5.60 -20.85
CA ASP A 135 19.98 5.95 -22.26
C ASP A 135 18.94 6.96 -22.80
N ARG A 136 18.03 7.45 -21.94
CA ARG A 136 16.90 8.32 -22.28
C ARG A 136 16.40 9.09 -21.04
N PRO A 137 15.42 10.00 -21.18
CA PRO A 137 14.78 10.62 -20.03
C PRO A 137 14.13 9.60 -19.10
N VAL A 138 14.34 9.76 -17.80
CA VAL A 138 13.86 8.84 -16.76
C VAL A 138 13.21 9.61 -15.60
N ILE A 139 12.31 8.93 -14.90
CA ILE A 139 11.88 9.29 -13.55
C ILE A 139 12.56 8.32 -12.57
N VAL A 140 13.26 8.88 -11.59
CA VAL A 140 13.91 8.13 -10.52
C VAL A 140 13.08 8.28 -9.25
N LYS A 141 12.74 7.14 -8.63
CA LYS A 141 11.88 7.04 -7.45
C LYS A 141 12.66 6.36 -6.34
N LEU A 142 12.83 7.01 -5.20
CA LEU A 142 13.56 6.47 -4.06
C LEU A 142 13.01 6.98 -2.73
N PRO A 143 13.20 6.26 -1.62
CA PRO A 143 12.78 6.72 -0.29
C PRO A 143 13.42 8.05 0.10
N GLU A 144 12.71 8.88 0.87
CA GLU A 144 13.34 10.02 1.53
C GLU A 144 14.30 9.56 2.65
N ALA A 145 15.31 10.38 2.94
CA ALA A 145 16.31 10.07 3.97
C ALA A 145 15.70 10.07 5.39
N VAL A 146 14.72 10.94 5.64
CA VAL A 146 14.05 11.09 6.96
C VAL A 146 12.71 10.36 6.97
N ARG A 147 11.82 10.66 6.02
CA ARG A 147 10.49 10.07 5.93
C ARG A 147 10.52 8.81 5.06
N ARG A 148 11.02 7.70 5.62
CA ARG A 148 11.25 6.44 4.89
C ARG A 148 10.04 5.87 4.13
N VAL A 149 8.83 6.21 4.57
CA VAL A 149 7.57 5.79 3.91
C VAL A 149 7.27 6.64 2.67
N GLU A 150 7.67 7.91 2.71
CA GLU A 150 7.51 8.84 1.59
C GLU A 150 8.59 8.58 0.54
N ARG A 151 8.22 8.84 -0.72
CA ARG A 151 9.14 8.73 -1.85
C ARG A 151 9.45 10.10 -2.42
N GLY A 152 10.74 10.34 -2.59
CA GLY A 152 11.24 11.39 -3.47
C GLY A 152 11.15 10.96 -4.92
N PHE A 153 10.87 11.94 -5.78
CA PHE A 153 10.84 11.76 -7.23
C PHE A 153 11.68 12.85 -7.87
N PHE A 154 12.50 12.48 -8.84
CA PHE A 154 13.09 13.47 -9.73
C PHE A 154 13.15 12.92 -11.16
N ILE A 155 13.07 13.84 -12.11
CA ILE A 155 13.23 13.54 -13.53
C ILE A 155 14.68 13.85 -13.91
N ALA A 156 15.28 13.01 -14.73
CA ALA A 156 16.58 13.26 -15.36
C ALA A 156 16.48 13.07 -16.86
N ARG A 157 17.20 13.90 -17.63
CA ARG A 157 17.17 13.85 -19.10
C ARG A 157 18.03 12.72 -19.68
N ASP A 158 19.07 12.35 -18.96
CA ASP A 158 20.09 11.36 -19.33
C ASP A 158 20.86 10.90 -18.08
N ARG A 159 21.86 10.05 -18.29
CA ARG A 159 22.75 9.52 -17.24
C ARG A 159 23.46 10.60 -16.44
N ASP A 160 24.05 11.58 -17.10
CA ASP A 160 24.87 12.60 -16.45
C ASP A 160 24.01 13.53 -15.58
N ASP A 161 22.83 13.90 -16.08
CA ASP A 161 21.85 14.67 -15.31
C ASP A 161 21.32 13.88 -14.11
N ALA A 162 21.12 12.56 -14.26
CA ALA A 162 20.70 11.69 -13.16
C ALA A 162 21.79 11.60 -12.07
N ALA A 163 23.05 11.33 -12.46
CA ALA A 163 24.17 11.24 -11.53
C ALA A 163 24.40 12.56 -10.77
N ARG A 164 24.31 13.69 -11.48
CA ARG A 164 24.41 15.03 -10.88
C ARG A 164 23.31 15.27 -9.85
N LYS A 165 22.04 15.00 -10.19
CA LYS A 165 20.89 15.20 -9.29
C LYS A 165 20.96 14.31 -8.06
N VAL A 166 21.38 13.05 -8.21
CA VAL A 166 21.61 12.16 -7.07
C VAL A 166 22.63 12.76 -6.10
N LYS A 167 23.77 13.24 -6.63
CA LYS A 167 24.79 13.89 -5.80
C LYS A 167 24.23 15.11 -5.08
N GLU A 168 23.55 16.01 -5.79
CA GLU A 168 22.95 17.22 -5.21
C GLU A 168 21.91 16.89 -4.12
N LEU A 169 21.07 15.88 -4.32
CA LEU A 169 20.05 15.48 -3.34
C LEU A 169 20.68 14.79 -2.12
N ALA A 170 21.74 14.02 -2.32
CA ALA A 170 22.50 13.40 -1.24
C ALA A 170 23.25 14.45 -0.40
N ASP A 171 23.90 15.42 -1.04
CA ASP A 171 24.60 16.54 -0.38
C ASP A 171 23.63 17.39 0.45
N LYS A 172 22.37 17.51 0.02
CA LYS A 172 21.29 18.19 0.76
C LYS A 172 20.65 17.32 1.86
N GLY A 173 21.05 16.05 1.99
CA GLY A 173 20.48 15.11 2.96
C GLY A 173 19.04 14.71 2.67
N ILE A 174 18.55 14.90 1.43
CA ILE A 174 17.18 14.56 1.03
C ILE A 174 17.05 13.05 0.78
N ILE A 175 18.11 12.43 0.24
CA ILE A 175 18.19 10.99 -0.05
C ILE A 175 19.45 10.40 0.58
N ARG A 176 19.50 9.08 0.74
CA ARG A 176 20.74 8.37 1.08
C ARG A 176 21.26 7.65 -0.16
N LEU A 177 22.56 7.71 -0.41
CA LEU A 177 23.16 7.02 -1.55
C LEU A 177 22.95 5.50 -1.49
N SER A 178 22.90 4.93 -0.28
CA SER A 178 22.57 3.51 -0.08
C SER A 178 21.19 3.11 -0.58
N ASP A 179 20.26 4.06 -0.70
CA ASP A 179 18.90 3.78 -1.17
C ASP A 179 18.80 3.69 -2.70
N LEU A 180 19.88 4.03 -3.43
CA LEU A 180 19.92 3.91 -4.88
C LEU A 180 19.81 2.46 -5.35
N GLU A 181 20.30 1.51 -4.56
CA GLU A 181 20.16 0.07 -4.83
C GLU A 181 18.68 -0.37 -4.85
N GLN A 182 17.82 0.38 -4.17
CA GLN A 182 16.38 0.13 -4.10
C GLN A 182 15.58 1.13 -4.94
N ALA A 183 16.26 2.03 -5.66
CA ALA A 183 15.61 3.02 -6.48
C ALA A 183 14.93 2.36 -7.67
N SER A 184 13.74 2.85 -8.01
CA SER A 184 13.08 2.51 -9.25
C SER A 184 13.44 3.56 -10.29
N ILE A 185 14.18 3.15 -11.31
CA ILE A 185 14.57 4.00 -12.45
C ILE A 185 13.73 3.55 -13.64
N GLU A 186 12.83 4.41 -14.08
CA GLU A 186 11.86 4.11 -15.13
C GLU A 186 11.97 5.15 -16.25
N GLU A 187 11.82 4.70 -17.49
CA GLU A 187 11.62 5.55 -18.65
C GLU A 187 10.51 6.58 -18.37
N LEU A 188 10.81 7.85 -18.66
CA LEU A 188 9.84 8.91 -18.57
C LEU A 188 8.89 8.82 -19.77
N VAL A 189 7.72 8.23 -19.56
CA VAL A 189 6.65 8.20 -20.55
C VAL A 189 5.88 9.52 -20.49
N ILE A 190 5.93 10.30 -21.57
CA ILE A 190 5.14 11.53 -21.71
C ILE A 190 3.76 11.17 -22.25
N GLY A 191 2.74 11.27 -21.40
CA GLY A 191 1.34 11.02 -21.75
C GLY A 191 0.42 11.50 -20.62
N ALA A 192 -0.77 11.96 -21.00
CA ALA A 192 -1.86 12.30 -20.09
C ALA A 192 -2.82 11.11 -19.92
#